data_AF-A0A961MMK3-F1
#
_entry.id   AF-A0A961MMK3-F1
#
_cell.length_a   1.000
_cell.length_b   1.000
_cell.length_c   1.000
_cell.angle_alpha   90.00
_cell.angle_beta   90.00
_cell.angle_gamma   90.00
#
_symmetry.space_group_name_H-M   'P 1'
#
loop_
_entity.id
_entity.type
_entity.pdbx_description
1 polymer ?
#
loop_
_entity_poly.entity_id
_entity_poly.type
_entity_poly.pdbx_seq_one_letter_code
_entity_poly.pdbx_strand_id
1 'polypeptide(L)'
;EALEWAHRRLLSRGESRRVLMVISDGAPVDDSTLSVNPANYLEKHLRDVIAMIERRRAVELVAIGIGHDVTRYYGRAVTITDVEQLAGAMTEQLASLFDNDPVRIARETRLRRRA
;
A
#
# COMPACT_ATOMS: atom_id res chain seq x y z
N GLU A 1 -4.89 6.27 -11.37
CA GLU A 1 -4.10 7.48 -11.70
C GLU A 1 -3.39 8.09 -10.49
N ALA A 2 -4.12 8.50 -9.43
CA ALA A 2 -3.53 9.10 -8.22
C ALA A 2 -2.36 8.28 -7.63
N LEU A 3 -2.52 6.95 -7.57
CA LEU A 3 -1.49 6.03 -7.11
C LEU A 3 -0.20 6.10 -7.95
N GLU A 4 -0.33 6.14 -9.27
CA GLU A 4 0.81 6.21 -10.19
C GLU A 4 1.50 7.59 -10.11
N TRP A 5 0.72 8.66 -9.97
CA TRP A 5 1.24 10.01 -9.77
C TRP A 5 2.07 10.12 -8.48
N ALA A 6 1.54 9.61 -7.37
CA ALA A 6 2.23 9.61 -6.09
C ALA A 6 3.52 8.77 -6.14
N HIS A 7 3.46 7.59 -6.77
CA HIS A 7 4.63 6.74 -6.98
C HIS A 7 5.73 7.45 -7.78
N ARG A 8 5.39 8.10 -8.90
CA ARG A 8 6.35 8.88 -9.72
C ARG A 8 7.02 9.99 -8.91
N ARG A 9 6.26 10.71 -8.07
CA ARG A 9 6.81 11.75 -7.18
C ARG A 9 7.78 11.17 -6.16
N LEU A 10 7.45 10.04 -5.54
CA LEU A 10 8.35 9.38 -4.59
C LEU A 10 9.65 8.89 -5.26
N LEU A 11 9.58 8.40 -6.50
CA LEU A 11 10.78 7.98 -7.23
C LEU A 11 11.77 9.12 -7.49
N SER A 12 11.27 10.35 -7.67
CA SER A 12 12.14 11.53 -7.83
C SER A 12 12.85 11.98 -6.56
N ARG A 13 12.48 11.44 -5.39
CA ARG A 13 13.12 11.82 -4.14
C ARG A 13 14.31 10.92 -3.79
N GLY A 14 15.28 11.50 -3.07
CA GLY A 14 16.57 10.87 -2.77
C GLY A 14 16.62 10.04 -1.49
N GLU A 15 15.52 9.90 -0.76
CA GLU A 15 15.49 9.11 0.47
C GLU A 15 15.63 7.61 0.17
N SER A 16 16.43 6.92 0.98
CA SER A 16 16.74 5.51 0.80
C SER A 16 15.52 4.60 0.95
N ARG A 17 14.59 5.00 1.82
CA ARG A 17 13.34 4.29 2.10
C ARG A 17 12.15 5.17 1.77
N ARG A 18 11.26 4.66 0.93
CA ARG A 18 10.09 5.38 0.42
C ARG A 18 8.85 4.55 0.67
N VAL A 19 7.90 5.11 1.40
CA VAL A 19 6.62 4.46 1.73
C VAL A 19 5.50 5.25 1.09
N LEU A 20 4.60 4.55 0.39
CA LEU A 20 3.36 5.08 -0.15
C LEU A 20 2.21 4.44 0.59
N MET A 21 1.53 5.22 1.44
CA MET A 21 0.32 4.79 2.13
C MET A 21 -0.91 5.32 1.39
N VAL A 22 -1.79 4.42 0.99
CA VAL A 22 -3.08 4.74 0.38
C VAL A 22 -4.16 4.68 1.45
N ILE A 23 -5.02 5.69 1.53
CA ILE A 23 -6.21 5.66 2.38
C ILE A 23 -7.39 5.88 1.43
N SER A 24 -8.31 4.91 1.36
CA SER A 24 -9.41 4.92 0.38
C SER A 24 -10.70 4.42 1.03
N ASP A 25 -11.81 5.08 0.74
CA ASP A 25 -13.16 4.71 1.20
C ASP A 25 -13.98 3.95 0.14
N GLY A 26 -13.43 3.74 -1.06
CA GLY A 26 -14.15 3.08 -2.15
C GLY A 26 -13.27 2.37 -3.19
N ALA A 27 -13.96 1.72 -4.12
CA ALA A 27 -13.43 1.10 -5.33
C ALA A 27 -13.15 2.16 -6.41
N PRO A 28 -12.33 1.87 -7.45
CA PRO A 28 -12.10 2.82 -8.52
C PRO A 28 -13.38 3.03 -9.35
N VAL A 29 -13.90 4.27 -9.37
CA VAL A 29 -15.15 4.64 -10.06
C VAL A 29 -14.94 5.94 -10.83
N ASP A 30 -15.38 5.96 -12.09
CA ASP A 30 -15.50 7.15 -12.93
C ASP A 30 -16.56 6.88 -14.02
N ASP A 31 -17.70 7.59 -13.97
CA ASP A 31 -18.87 7.33 -14.82
C ASP A 31 -18.57 7.53 -16.31
N SER A 32 -17.75 8.53 -16.63
CA SER A 32 -17.37 8.81 -18.02
C SER A 32 -16.55 7.66 -18.59
N THR A 33 -15.57 7.17 -17.82
CA THR A 33 -14.79 5.99 -18.20
C THR A 33 -15.66 4.75 -18.34
N LEU A 34 -16.57 4.50 -17.39
CA LEU A 34 -17.44 3.32 -17.41
C LEU A 34 -18.49 3.35 -18.54
N SER A 35 -18.89 4.52 -19.01
CA SER A 35 -19.89 4.65 -20.08
C SER A 35 -19.42 4.15 -21.45
N VAL A 36 -18.10 4.17 -21.71
CA VAL A 36 -17.51 3.82 -23.00
C VAL A 36 -16.50 2.67 -22.93
N ASN A 37 -16.28 2.09 -21.74
CA ASN A 37 -15.35 0.98 -21.54
C ASN A 37 -16.05 -0.22 -20.87
N PRO A 38 -15.46 -1.43 -20.96
CA PRO A 38 -15.92 -2.57 -20.16
C PRO A 38 -15.94 -2.24 -18.66
N ALA A 39 -16.91 -2.79 -17.93
CA ALA A 39 -17.13 -2.51 -16.52
C ALA A 39 -15.91 -2.79 -15.62
N ASN A 40 -15.01 -3.71 -16.02
CA ASN A 40 -13.81 -4.06 -15.27
C ASN A 40 -12.56 -3.24 -15.64
N TYR A 41 -12.69 -2.24 -16.53
CA TYR A 41 -11.54 -1.47 -17.04
C TYR A 41 -10.77 -0.78 -15.92
N LEU A 42 -11.47 -0.08 -15.02
CA LEU A 42 -10.88 0.65 -13.91
C LEU A 42 -10.24 -0.28 -12.86
N GLU A 43 -10.91 -1.40 -12.55
CA GLU A 43 -10.37 -2.41 -11.64
C GLU A 43 -9.09 -3.02 -12.20
N LYS A 44 -9.11 -3.42 -13.48
CA LYS A 44 -7.95 -3.98 -14.16
C LYS A 44 -6.79 -2.99 -14.14
N HIS A 45 -7.04 -1.73 -14.47
CA HIS A 45 -6.02 -0.69 -14.45
C HIS A 45 -5.44 -0.49 -13.03
N LEU A 46 -6.27 -0.47 -12.00
CA LEU A 46 -5.82 -0.38 -10.61
C LEU A 46 -4.88 -1.56 -10.25
N ARG A 47 -5.27 -2.80 -10.59
CA ARG A 47 -4.45 -4.00 -10.36
C ARG A 47 -3.12 -3.93 -11.10
N ASP A 48 -3.12 -3.48 -12.35
CA ASP A 48 -1.91 -3.35 -13.16
C ASP A 48 -0.93 -2.33 -12.55
N VAL A 49 -1.44 -1.19 -12.07
CA VAL A 49 -0.62 -0.16 -11.40
C VAL A 49 -0.06 -0.67 -10.07
N ILE A 50 -0.88 -1.29 -9.22
CA ILE A 50 -0.42 -1.84 -7.94
C ILE A 50 0.66 -2.89 -8.18
N ALA A 51 0.40 -3.85 -9.08
CA ALA A 51 1.35 -4.90 -9.40
C ALA A 51 2.66 -4.34 -9.98
N MET A 52 2.60 -3.25 -10.76
CA MET A 52 3.79 -2.56 -11.25
C MET A 52 4.63 -1.97 -10.10
N ILE A 53 3.99 -1.32 -9.13
CA ILE A 53 4.68 -0.72 -7.97
C ILE A 53 5.30 -1.82 -7.10
N GLU A 54 4.53 -2.84 -6.74
CA GLU A 54 4.97 -3.93 -5.88
C GLU A 54 6.10 -4.76 -6.52
N ARG A 55 6.08 -4.97 -7.84
CA ARG A 55 7.17 -5.67 -8.56
C ARG A 55 8.46 -4.87 -8.59
N ARG A 56 8.39 -3.55 -8.77
CA ARG A 56 9.59 -2.69 -8.83
C ARG A 56 10.32 -2.61 -7.50
N ARG A 57 9.59 -2.75 -6.37
CA ARG A 57 10.13 -2.71 -5.00
C ARG A 57 10.97 -1.45 -4.69
N ALA A 58 10.79 -0.38 -5.46
CA ALA A 58 11.44 0.91 -5.24
C ALA A 58 10.72 1.76 -4.18
N VAL A 59 9.44 1.46 -3.95
CA VAL A 59 8.55 2.10 -2.98
C VAL A 59 7.75 1.00 -2.28
N GLU A 60 7.70 1.04 -0.95
CA GLU A 60 6.85 0.18 -0.14
C GLU A 60 5.42 0.69 -0.19
N LEU A 61 4.50 -0.14 -0.67
CA LEU A 61 3.09 0.20 -0.82
C LEU A 61 2.28 -0.43 0.32
N VAL A 62 1.47 0.39 1.00
CA VAL A 62 0.50 -0.05 2.01
C VAL A 62 -0.84 0.63 1.79
N ALA A 63 -1.95 0.00 2.17
CA ALA A 63 -3.27 0.57 2.02
C ALA A 63 -4.16 0.43 3.27
N ILE A 64 -5.02 1.41 3.49
CA ILE A 64 -6.07 1.41 4.51
C ILE A 64 -7.41 1.64 3.79
N GLY A 65 -8.29 0.66 3.87
CA GLY A 65 -9.66 0.75 3.36
C GLY A 65 -10.61 1.21 4.45
N ILE A 66 -11.43 2.23 4.22
CA ILE A 66 -12.44 2.69 5.18
C ILE A 66 -13.81 2.24 4.69
N GLY A 67 -14.44 1.31 5.40
CA GLY A 67 -15.72 0.72 4.99
C GLY A 67 -15.66 -0.11 3.70
N HIS A 68 -14.47 -0.27 3.10
CA HIS A 68 -14.26 -1.00 1.86
C HIS A 68 -13.06 -1.95 1.96
N ASP A 69 -13.24 -3.19 1.51
CA ASP A 69 -12.19 -4.20 1.53
C ASP A 69 -11.17 -3.98 0.40
N VAL A 70 -10.06 -3.32 0.73
CA VAL A 70 -8.96 -3.05 -0.20
C VAL A 70 -7.91 -4.17 -0.23
N THR A 71 -8.02 -5.18 0.64
CA THR A 71 -7.06 -6.31 0.69
C THR A 71 -7.08 -7.16 -0.59
N ARG A 72 -8.13 -7.02 -1.39
CA ARG A 72 -8.29 -7.64 -2.72
C ARG A 72 -7.32 -7.12 -3.77
N TYR A 73 -6.75 -5.94 -3.54
CA TYR A 73 -5.90 -5.24 -4.51
C TYR A 73 -4.46 -5.11 -4.02
N TYR A 74 -4.26 -4.83 -2.73
CA TYR A 74 -2.96 -4.51 -2.15
C TYR A 74 -2.43 -5.67 -1.31
N GLY A 75 -1.15 -6.02 -1.49
CA GLY A 75 -0.52 -7.10 -0.73
C GLY A 75 -0.30 -6.77 0.76
N ARG A 76 -0.23 -5.48 1.11
CA ARG A 76 -0.19 -4.98 2.49
C ARG A 76 -1.33 -4.00 2.72
N ALA A 77 -2.37 -4.46 3.40
CA ALA A 77 -3.53 -3.63 3.65
C ALA A 77 -4.28 -3.99 4.92
N VAL A 78 -5.02 -3.02 5.45
CA VAL A 78 -6.00 -3.19 6.52
C VAL A 78 -7.30 -2.51 6.12
N THR A 79 -8.41 -3.04 6.59
CA THR A 79 -9.74 -2.44 6.42
C THR A 79 -10.26 -2.05 7.79
N ILE A 80 -10.64 -0.78 7.93
CA ILE A 80 -11.28 -0.22 9.13
C ILE A 80 -12.74 0.08 8.83
N THR A 81 -13.59 0.08 9.86
CA THR A 81 -15.03 0.35 9.70
C THR A 81 -15.33 1.84 9.63
N ASP A 82 -14.55 2.65 10.33
CA ASP A 82 -14.79 4.08 10.53
C ASP A 82 -13.46 4.85 10.57
N VAL A 83 -13.55 6.18 10.46
CA VAL A 83 -12.38 7.07 10.45
C VAL A 83 -11.75 7.21 11.84
N GLU A 84 -12.47 6.93 12.92
CA GLU A 84 -11.94 7.05 14.28
C GLU A 84 -10.80 6.04 14.52
N GLN A 85 -10.87 4.89 13.87
CA GLN A 85 -9.81 3.86 13.88
C GLN A 85 -8.58 4.21 13.02
N LEU A 86 -8.65 5.24 12.18
CA LEU A 86 -7.61 5.54 11.18
C LEU A 86 -6.24 5.79 11.83
N ALA A 87 -6.20 6.55 12.92
CA ALA A 87 -4.94 6.88 13.59
C ALA A 87 -4.22 5.63 14.14
N GLY A 88 -4.98 4.69 14.72
CA GLY A 88 -4.46 3.41 15.19
C GLY A 88 -3.95 2.57 14.02
N ALA A 89 -4.78 2.39 12.99
CA ALA A 89 -4.42 1.62 11.80
C ALA A 89 -3.18 2.17 11.09
N MET A 90 -3.05 3.50 10.95
CA MET A 90 -1.85 4.11 10.35
C MET A 90 -0.59 3.78 11.15
N THR A 91 -0.66 3.87 12.48
CA THR A 91 0.46 3.58 13.37
C THR A 91 0.88 2.12 13.28
N GLU A 92 -0.08 1.19 13.29
CA GLU A 92 0.16 -0.24 13.18
C GLU A 92 0.74 -0.62 11.81
N GLN A 93 0.20 -0.07 10.72
CA GLN A 93 0.72 -0.33 9.38
C GLN A 93 2.17 0.17 9.26
N LEU A 94 2.47 1.37 9.75
CA LEU A 94 3.84 1.88 9.76
C LEU A 94 4.76 1.02 10.63
N ALA A 95 4.34 0.64 11.84
CA ALA A 95 5.13 -0.21 12.72
C ALA A 95 5.47 -1.56 12.06
N SER A 96 4.49 -2.18 11.39
CA SER A 96 4.69 -3.46 10.69
C SER A 96 5.74 -3.39 9.57
N LEU A 97 5.95 -2.21 8.99
CA LEU A 97 7.01 -1.99 8.00
C LEU A 97 8.40 -2.09 8.63
N PHE A 98 8.57 -1.76 9.91
CA PHE A 98 9.86 -1.83 10.62
C PHE A 98 10.14 -3.20 11.25
N ASP A 99 9.11 -4.00 11.54
CA ASP A 99 9.31 -5.36 12.07
C ASP A 99 9.79 -6.33 10.99
N ASN A 100 9.49 -6.05 9.72
CA ASN A 100 10.01 -6.79 8.57
C ASN A 100 11.46 -6.42 8.18
N ASP A 101 12.19 -5.69 9.03
CA ASP A 101 13.58 -5.29 8.77
C ASP A 101 14.53 -6.50 8.87
N PRO A 102 15.18 -6.93 7.76
CA PRO A 102 16.16 -8.01 7.77
C PRO A 102 17.32 -7.76 8.74
N VAL A 103 17.66 -6.50 9.00
CA VAL A 103 18.73 -6.11 9.94
C VAL A 103 18.33 -6.44 11.38
N ARG A 104 17.05 -6.21 11.72
CA ARG A 104 16.50 -6.54 13.04
C ARG A 104 16.41 -8.06 13.22
N ILE A 105 15.89 -8.77 12.21
CA ILE A 105 15.84 -10.24 12.20
C ILE A 105 17.25 -10.84 12.31
N ALA A 106 18.23 -10.30 11.58
CA ALA A 106 19.63 -10.75 11.64
C ALA A 106 20.26 -10.47 13.02
N ARG A 107 19.98 -9.32 13.65
CA ARG A 107 20.41 -9.01 15.02
C ARG A 107 19.81 -9.95 16.05
N GLU A 108 18.50 -10.18 16.00
CA GLU A 108 17.79 -11.06 16.94
C GLU A 108 18.25 -12.52 16.81
N THR A 109 18.44 -13.00 15.58
CA THR A 109 18.98 -14.34 15.32
C THR A 109 20.41 -14.50 15.86
N ARG A 110 21.23 -13.44 15.79
CA ARG A 110 22.62 -13.47 16.28
C ARG A 110 22.72 -13.40 17.81
N LEU A 111 21.80 -12.69 18.46
CA LEU A 111 21.69 -12.65 19.92
C LEU A 111 21.23 -13.98 20.50
N ARG A 112 20.23 -14.63 19.89
CA ARG A 112 19.75 -15.97 20.30
C ARG A 112 20.77 -17.09 20.16
N ARG A 113 21.78 -16.95 19.29
CA ARG A 113 22.87 -17.92 19.12
C ARG A 113 24.02 -17.74 20.12
N ARG A 114 24.00 -16.68 20.92
CA ARG A 114 25.05 -16.35 21.91
C ARG A 114 24.59 -16.55 23.36
N ALA A 115 23.31 -16.81 23.58
CA ALA A 115 22.74 -17.27 24.84
C ALA A 115 22.62 -18.80 24.80
#